data_AF-A0A1I7T2N2-F1
#
_entry.id   AF-A0A1I7T2N2-F1
#
_cell.length_a   1.000
_cell.length_b   1.000
_cell.length_c   1.000
_cell.angle_alpha   90.00
_cell.angle_beta   90.00
_cell.angle_gamma   90.00
#
_symmetry.space_group_name_H-M   'P 1'
#
loop_
_entity.id
_entity.type
_entity.pdbx_description
1 polymer ?
#
loop_
_entity_poly.entity_id
_entity_poly.type
_entity_poly.pdbx_seq_one_letter_code
_entity_poly.pdbx_strand_id
1 'polypeptide(L)'
;MFQFQGIDEFIPCFFVILLSQTAFALFYYFSDSGQVSDRDRKVQLFVRFYIGLMLSSALSMYWIISKYGIVFVNEHQAELKEEVESESELSDGEESEPEYDDLKCGICLRGYSSNLKKRVPRMMRCGHTVCYGCAKRLREYSAIICPFCQKYTFENNKDLPKNYSMIGLLDQMKLLKRNKGDVSEFEISSL
;
A
#
# COMPACT_ATOMS: atom_id res chain seq x y z
N MET A 1 -15.11 -12.99 -0.87
CA MET A 1 -14.18 -14.14 -0.98
C MET A 1 -12.79 -13.58 -1.26
N PHE A 2 -11.98 -13.37 -0.21
CA PHE A 2 -10.67 -12.73 -0.34
C PHE A 2 -9.64 -13.73 -0.89
N GLN A 3 -9.14 -13.48 -2.10
CA GLN A 3 -8.02 -14.24 -2.68
C GLN A 3 -6.69 -13.66 -2.15
N PHE A 4 -6.20 -14.22 -1.03
CA PHE A 4 -4.85 -13.97 -0.53
C PHE A 4 -3.82 -14.75 -1.38
N GLN A 5 -3.34 -14.16 -2.48
CA GLN A 5 -2.19 -14.68 -3.23
C GLN A 5 -0.89 -14.30 -2.51
N GLY A 6 -0.41 -15.19 -1.64
CA GLY A 6 0.85 -15.04 -0.89
C GLY A 6 1.10 -16.08 0.20
N ILE A 7 0.22 -17.09 0.33
CA ILE A 7 0.31 -18.13 1.35
C ILE A 7 1.53 -19.04 1.10
N ASP A 8 1.95 -19.20 -0.15
CA ASP A 8 2.99 -20.16 -0.57
C ASP A 8 4.42 -19.77 -0.15
N GLU A 9 4.71 -18.48 0.08
CA GLU A 9 6.02 -18.01 0.61
C GLU A 9 6.02 -17.84 2.13
N PHE A 10 4.85 -17.66 2.76
CA PHE A 10 4.73 -17.43 4.20
C PHE A 10 4.97 -18.72 5.01
N ILE A 11 4.47 -19.83 4.49
CA ILE A 11 4.60 -21.17 5.05
C ILE A 11 6.08 -21.53 5.29
N PRO A 12 6.97 -21.53 4.28
CA PRO A 12 8.35 -21.97 4.48
C PRO A 12 9.15 -21.11 5.47
N CYS A 13 8.97 -19.79 5.48
CA CYS A 13 9.69 -18.92 6.43
C CYS A 13 9.24 -19.13 7.88
N PHE A 14 7.93 -19.32 8.12
CA PHE A 14 7.42 -19.62 9.45
C PHE A 14 7.95 -20.96 9.96
N PHE A 15 7.91 -22.00 9.12
CA PHE A 15 8.44 -23.33 9.48
C PHE A 15 9.95 -23.31 9.75
N VAL A 16 10.76 -22.62 8.93
CA VAL A 16 12.21 -22.55 9.13
C VAL A 16 12.57 -21.81 10.43
N ILE A 17 11.89 -20.69 10.73
CA ILE A 17 12.12 -19.94 11.96
C ILE A 17 11.68 -20.77 13.17
N LEU A 18 10.51 -21.42 13.12
CA LEU A 18 10.00 -22.23 14.22
C LEU A 18 10.86 -23.47 14.50
N LEU A 19 11.36 -24.13 13.45
CA LEU A 19 12.30 -25.26 13.56
C LEU A 19 13.65 -24.83 14.16
N SER A 20 14.14 -23.64 13.81
CA SER A 20 15.37 -23.11 14.41
C SER A 20 15.20 -22.81 15.91
N GLN A 21 14.10 -22.16 16.31
CA GLN A 21 13.85 -21.77 17.71
C GLN A 21 13.64 -22.99 18.61
N THR A 22 12.94 -24.02 18.11
CA THR A 22 12.73 -25.27 18.83
C THR A 22 14.02 -26.08 18.98
N ALA A 23 14.87 -26.11 17.95
CA ALA A 23 16.17 -26.77 18.00
C ALA A 23 17.14 -26.09 19.01
N PHE A 24 17.20 -24.75 19.02
CA PHE A 24 18.02 -24.01 19.98
C PHE A 24 17.52 -24.19 21.43
N ALA A 25 16.19 -24.18 21.64
CA ALA A 25 15.62 -24.42 22.96
C ALA A 25 15.91 -25.84 23.47
N LEU A 26 15.83 -26.84 22.59
CA LEU A 26 16.14 -28.22 22.92
C LEU A 26 17.64 -28.44 23.20
N PHE A 27 18.52 -27.82 22.41
CA PHE A 27 19.97 -27.89 22.63
C PHE A 27 20.35 -27.33 24.02
N TYR A 28 19.85 -26.13 24.37
CA TYR A 28 20.09 -25.55 25.69
C TYR A 28 19.50 -26.38 26.84
N TYR A 29 18.33 -27.01 26.64
CA TYR A 29 17.74 -27.91 27.63
C TYR A 29 18.66 -29.09 27.95
N PHE A 30 19.27 -29.68 26.93
CA PHE A 30 20.24 -30.76 27.11
C PHE A 30 21.55 -30.25 27.72
N SER A 31 22.03 -29.06 27.34
CA SER A 31 23.27 -28.48 27.88
C SER A 31 23.21 -28.09 29.37
N ASP A 32 22.03 -27.72 29.88
CA ASP A 32 21.85 -27.27 31.27
C ASP A 32 21.35 -28.39 32.22
N SER A 33 21.35 -29.63 31.73
CA SER A 33 20.95 -30.81 32.49
C SER A 33 21.98 -31.16 33.57
N GLY A 34 21.99 -30.39 34.67
CA GLY A 34 22.86 -30.66 35.82
C GLY A 34 22.92 -29.59 36.90
N GLN A 35 22.49 -28.34 36.66
CA GLN A 35 22.67 -27.23 37.62
C GLN A 35 21.38 -26.60 38.16
N VAL A 36 20.22 -26.85 37.56
CA VAL A 36 18.97 -26.11 37.83
C VAL A 36 17.80 -27.06 38.14
N SER A 37 16.91 -26.65 39.04
CA SER A 37 15.67 -27.37 39.38
C SER A 37 14.81 -27.61 38.14
N ASP A 38 14.21 -28.80 38.02
CA ASP A 38 13.39 -29.19 36.87
C ASP A 38 12.23 -28.22 36.60
N ARG A 39 11.71 -27.57 37.66
CA ARG A 39 10.68 -26.54 37.55
C ARG A 39 11.18 -25.28 36.86
N ASP A 40 12.34 -24.78 37.28
CA ASP A 40 12.92 -23.55 36.74
C ASP A 40 13.39 -23.76 35.29
N ARG A 41 13.87 -24.96 34.98
CA ARG A 41 14.20 -25.39 33.62
C ARG A 41 12.98 -25.37 32.68
N LYS A 42 11.83 -25.88 33.14
CA LYS A 42 10.57 -25.82 32.39
C LYS A 42 10.10 -24.39 32.17
N VAL A 43 10.16 -23.54 33.21
CA VAL A 43 9.78 -22.12 33.10
C VAL A 43 10.67 -21.39 32.10
N GLN A 44 11.99 -21.61 32.14
CA GLN A 44 12.93 -20.97 31.23
C GLN A 44 12.69 -21.37 29.76
N LEU A 45 12.30 -22.62 29.52
CA LEU A 45 11.89 -23.08 28.19
C LEU A 45 10.61 -22.39 27.70
N PHE A 46 9.59 -22.31 28.54
CA PHE A 46 8.33 -21.63 28.18
C PHE A 46 8.55 -20.14 27.87
N VAL A 47 9.33 -19.45 28.69
CA VAL A 47 9.65 -18.02 28.49
C VAL A 47 10.39 -17.82 27.16
N ARG A 48 11.39 -18.65 26.86
CA ARG A 48 12.14 -18.55 25.60
C ARG A 48 11.29 -18.85 24.37
N PHE A 49 10.44 -19.88 24.45
CA PHE A 49 9.52 -20.21 23.37
C PHE A 49 8.57 -19.04 23.07
N TYR A 50 7.99 -18.45 24.11
CA TYR A 50 7.09 -17.31 23.97
C TYR A 50 7.79 -16.08 23.39
N ILE A 51 9.00 -15.75 23.86
CA ILE A 51 9.80 -14.65 23.31
C ILE A 51 10.11 -14.89 21.82
N GLY A 52 10.48 -16.12 21.44
CA GLY A 52 10.73 -16.50 20.04
C GLY A 52 9.50 -16.32 19.14
N LEU A 53 8.32 -16.74 19.62
CA LEU A 53 7.05 -16.51 18.91
C LEU A 53 6.74 -15.01 18.75
N MET A 54 6.91 -14.23 19.83
CA MET A 54 6.66 -12.79 19.77
C MET A 54 7.58 -12.08 18.78
N LEU A 55 8.89 -12.36 18.83
CA LEU A 55 9.86 -11.77 17.92
C LEU A 55 9.64 -12.19 16.46
N SER A 56 9.36 -13.46 16.20
CA SER A 56 9.10 -13.94 14.84
C SER A 56 7.82 -13.32 14.26
N SER A 57 6.76 -13.20 15.06
CA SER A 57 5.52 -12.50 14.66
C SER A 57 5.75 -11.01 14.38
N ALA A 58 6.55 -10.32 15.19
CA ALA A 58 6.85 -8.91 14.98
C ALA A 58 7.67 -8.68 13.70
N LEU A 59 8.65 -9.55 13.43
CA LEU A 59 9.47 -9.51 12.21
C LEU A 59 8.64 -9.80 10.95
N SER A 60 7.74 -10.78 11.01
CA SER A 60 6.86 -11.08 9.87
C SER A 60 5.91 -9.92 9.61
N MET A 61 5.28 -9.36 10.65
CA MET A 61 4.44 -8.17 10.53
C MET A 61 5.21 -6.98 9.97
N TYR A 62 6.41 -6.70 10.45
CA TYR A 62 7.26 -5.62 9.92
C TYR A 62 7.65 -5.84 8.46
N TRP A 63 7.99 -7.08 8.07
CA TRP A 63 8.32 -7.42 6.69
C TRP A 63 7.11 -7.27 5.76
N ILE A 64 5.93 -7.71 6.21
CA ILE A 64 4.66 -7.53 5.49
C ILE A 64 4.37 -6.04 5.30
N ILE A 65 4.44 -5.24 6.37
CA ILE A 65 4.23 -3.79 6.32
C ILE A 65 5.24 -3.12 5.36
N SER A 66 6.50 -3.58 5.34
CA SER A 66 7.54 -3.03 4.46
C SER A 66 7.35 -3.42 2.99
N LYS A 67 6.86 -4.63 2.70
CA LYS A 67 6.67 -5.16 1.34
C LYS A 67 5.37 -4.69 0.70
N TYR A 68 4.29 -4.65 1.48
CA TYR A 68 2.94 -4.35 0.98
C TYR A 68 2.47 -2.93 1.33
N GLY A 69 3.17 -2.22 2.20
CA GLY A 69 2.68 -0.97 2.79
C GLY A 69 1.54 -1.24 3.77
N ILE A 70 1.24 -0.26 4.62
CA ILE A 70 0.05 -0.35 5.46
C ILE A 70 -1.15 0.01 4.58
N VAL A 71 -1.88 -1.00 4.08
CA VAL A 71 -3.23 -0.80 3.54
C VAL A 71 -4.16 -0.64 4.75
N PHE A 72 -4.11 0.51 5.43
CA PHE A 72 -5.22 0.95 6.25
C PHE A 72 -6.34 1.29 5.27
N VAL A 73 -7.19 0.32 4.97
CA VAL A 73 -8.58 0.66 4.62
C VAL A 73 -9.11 1.30 5.89
N ASN A 74 -9.25 2.62 5.87
CA ASN A 74 -9.85 3.33 6.97
C ASN A 74 -11.29 2.81 7.09
N GLU A 75 -11.53 2.01 8.11
CA GLU A 75 -12.81 1.38 8.43
C GLU A 75 -13.77 2.43 9.01
N HIS A 76 -14.05 3.47 8.23
CA HIS A 76 -14.98 4.52 8.62
C HIS A 76 -16.05 4.84 7.57
N GLN A 77 -16.17 4.05 6.52
CA GLN A 77 -17.31 4.11 5.60
C GLN A 77 -17.73 2.72 5.13
N ALA A 78 -18.22 1.90 6.06
CA ALA A 78 -18.91 0.66 5.73
C ALA A 78 -20.14 0.49 6.63
N GLU A 79 -20.96 1.54 6.71
CA GLU A 79 -22.31 1.46 7.26
C GLU A 79 -23.17 2.53 6.59
N LEU A 80 -23.40 2.40 5.27
CA LEU A 80 -24.70 2.69 4.64
C LEU A 80 -24.64 2.44 3.13
N LYS A 81 -25.74 1.92 2.59
CA LYS A 81 -26.11 1.76 1.18
C LYS A 81 -25.72 0.44 0.51
N GLU A 82 -26.14 -0.66 1.12
CA GLU A 82 -26.99 -1.57 0.35
C GLU A 82 -28.35 -0.90 0.14
N GLU A 83 -28.98 -1.20 -1.00
CA GLU A 83 -30.21 -0.61 -1.54
C GLU A 83 -29.99 0.70 -2.33
N VAL A 84 -30.00 0.59 -3.67
CA VAL A 84 -31.15 0.93 -4.52
C VAL A 84 -30.67 0.87 -5.97
N GLU A 85 -31.02 -0.22 -6.64
CA GLU A 85 -31.04 -0.35 -8.09
C GLU A 85 -32.51 -0.12 -8.51
N SER A 86 -32.86 1.06 -9.02
CA SER A 86 -33.95 1.31 -9.99
C SER A 86 -34.27 2.81 -10.14
N GLU A 87 -34.17 3.26 -11.39
CA GLU A 87 -35.01 4.23 -12.10
C GLU A 87 -35.35 5.61 -11.49
N SER A 88 -34.84 6.62 -12.21
CA SER A 88 -35.58 7.79 -12.73
C SER A 88 -35.81 9.04 -11.87
N GLU A 89 -35.60 10.15 -12.58
CA GLU A 89 -36.10 11.52 -12.40
C GLU A 89 -35.24 12.55 -11.65
N LEU A 90 -35.02 13.63 -12.40
CA LEU A 90 -34.39 14.90 -12.10
C LEU A 90 -34.73 15.45 -10.71
N SER A 91 -33.68 15.80 -9.97
CA SER A 91 -33.72 16.91 -9.01
C SER A 91 -32.35 17.59 -8.99
N ASP A 92 -32.36 18.85 -9.40
CA ASP A 92 -31.34 19.86 -9.13
C ASP A 92 -30.97 19.81 -7.63
N GLY A 93 -29.68 19.77 -7.32
CA GLY A 93 -29.22 19.63 -5.94
C GLY A 93 -27.71 19.47 -5.83
N GLU A 94 -27.02 20.61 -5.81
CA GLU A 94 -25.66 20.82 -5.30
C GLU A 94 -24.58 19.86 -5.81
N GLU A 95 -23.91 20.25 -6.90
CA GLU A 95 -22.57 19.78 -7.22
C GLU A 95 -21.64 20.13 -6.05
N SER A 96 -21.44 19.19 -5.12
CA SER A 96 -20.27 19.25 -4.25
C SER A 96 -19.05 19.24 -5.17
N GLU A 97 -18.31 20.35 -5.21
CA GLU A 97 -17.10 20.48 -6.02
C GLU A 97 -16.23 19.22 -5.82
N PRO A 98 -15.77 18.55 -6.89
CA PRO A 98 -15.04 17.29 -6.75
C PRO A 98 -13.79 17.53 -5.91
N GLU A 99 -13.80 17.03 -4.68
CA GLU A 99 -12.69 17.22 -3.76
C GLU A 99 -11.49 16.44 -4.29
N TYR A 100 -10.43 17.19 -4.56
CA TYR A 100 -9.25 16.86 -5.37
C TYR A 100 -8.34 15.76 -4.82
N ASP A 101 -8.82 14.97 -3.87
CA ASP A 101 -8.04 14.02 -3.10
C ASP A 101 -7.82 12.68 -3.83
N ASP A 102 -8.63 12.41 -4.86
CA ASP A 102 -8.57 11.15 -5.63
C ASP A 102 -7.43 11.09 -6.66
N LEU A 103 -6.83 12.23 -7.03
CA LEU A 103 -5.74 12.28 -8.02
C LEU A 103 -4.35 12.14 -7.39
N LYS A 104 -4.21 11.18 -6.48
CA LYS A 104 -2.94 10.86 -5.80
C LYS A 104 -2.40 9.51 -6.26
N CYS A 105 -1.09 9.37 -6.18
CA CYS A 105 -0.46 8.09 -6.48
C CYS A 105 -0.58 7.13 -5.30
N GLY A 106 -1.19 5.95 -5.50
CA GLY A 106 -1.38 4.92 -4.45
C GLY A 106 -0.10 4.34 -3.82
N ILE A 107 1.09 4.73 -4.28
CA ILE A 107 2.37 4.30 -3.70
C ILE A 107 2.98 5.37 -2.79
N CYS A 108 2.95 6.63 -3.24
CA CYS A 108 3.62 7.72 -2.54
C CYS A 108 2.66 8.76 -1.95
N LEU A 109 1.35 8.56 -2.17
CA LEU A 109 0.23 9.34 -1.67
C LEU A 109 0.30 10.84 -1.97
N ARG A 110 1.09 11.20 -2.99
CA ARG A 110 1.25 12.59 -3.44
C ARG A 110 0.50 12.78 -4.74
N GLY A 111 -0.06 13.98 -4.90
CA GLY A 111 -0.81 14.38 -6.08
C GLY A 111 -0.01 14.20 -7.36
N TYR A 112 -0.71 13.76 -8.41
CA TYR A 112 -0.14 13.73 -9.75
C TYR A 112 0.09 15.15 -10.27
N SER A 113 0.97 15.28 -11.26
CA SER A 113 1.20 16.55 -11.94
C SER A 113 1.63 16.32 -13.36
N SER A 114 1.00 17.04 -14.29
CA SER A 114 1.37 17.08 -15.70
C SER A 114 2.73 17.77 -15.95
N ASN A 115 3.09 18.74 -15.10
CA ASN A 115 4.30 19.57 -15.27
C ASN A 115 5.54 18.93 -14.64
N LEU A 116 5.38 18.29 -13.47
CA LEU A 116 6.51 17.75 -12.73
C LEU A 116 6.86 16.34 -13.23
N LYS A 117 8.00 16.19 -13.91
CA LYS A 117 8.45 14.92 -14.52
C LYS A 117 8.36 13.70 -13.59
N LYS A 118 8.66 13.85 -12.29
CA LYS A 118 8.58 12.76 -11.28
C LYS A 118 7.13 12.38 -10.91
N ARG A 119 6.16 13.26 -11.15
CA ARG A 119 4.75 13.13 -10.80
C ARG A 119 3.83 12.89 -11.99
N VAL A 120 4.37 12.85 -13.21
CA VAL A 120 3.60 12.50 -14.40
C VAL A 120 3.04 11.09 -14.20
N PRO A 121 1.72 10.89 -14.34
CA PRO A 121 1.11 9.57 -14.24
C PRO A 121 1.49 8.69 -15.44
N ARG A 122 1.90 7.47 -15.15
CA ARG A 122 2.34 6.44 -16.11
C ARG A 122 1.51 5.19 -15.94
N MET A 123 1.04 4.63 -17.04
CA MET A 123 0.22 3.45 -17.05
C MET A 123 1.08 2.21 -17.28
N MET A 124 0.92 1.21 -16.42
CA MET A 124 1.54 -0.10 -16.57
C MET A 124 0.74 -0.95 -17.56
N ARG A 125 1.31 -2.07 -18.06
CA ARG A 125 0.60 -2.95 -19.01
C ARG A 125 -0.69 -3.57 -18.46
N CYS A 126 -0.80 -3.65 -17.14
CA CYS A 126 -2.02 -4.09 -16.45
C CYS A 126 -3.11 -3.01 -16.33
N GLY A 127 -2.87 -1.78 -16.78
CA GLY A 127 -3.81 -0.65 -16.67
C GLY A 127 -3.66 0.20 -15.41
N HIS A 128 -2.98 -0.29 -14.37
CA HIS A 128 -2.73 0.50 -13.16
C HIS A 128 -1.83 1.69 -13.44
N THR A 129 -2.13 2.81 -12.78
CA THR A 129 -1.40 4.06 -12.96
C THR A 129 -0.56 4.42 -11.74
N VAL A 130 0.69 4.80 -11.97
CA VAL A 130 1.66 5.19 -10.94
C VAL A 130 2.42 6.43 -11.36
N CYS A 131 3.03 7.14 -10.40
CA CYS A 131 3.86 8.30 -10.73
C CYS A 131 5.17 7.85 -11.42
N TYR A 132 5.72 8.62 -12.37
CA TYR A 132 7.00 8.26 -13.02
C TYR A 132 8.15 8.02 -12.02
N GLY A 133 8.21 8.81 -10.94
CA GLY A 133 9.19 8.60 -9.87
C GLY A 133 8.98 7.28 -9.12
N CYS A 134 7.74 6.83 -9.01
CA CYS A 134 7.35 5.59 -8.37
C CYS A 134 7.67 4.39 -9.28
N ALA A 135 7.29 4.47 -10.57
CA ALA A 135 7.70 3.51 -11.59
C ALA A 135 9.22 3.34 -11.62
N LYS A 136 9.98 4.44 -11.49
CA LYS A 136 11.44 4.37 -11.44
C LYS A 136 11.97 3.52 -10.28
N ARG A 137 11.33 3.58 -9.11
CA ARG A 137 11.72 2.84 -7.90
C ARG A 137 11.27 1.39 -7.91
N LEU A 138 10.16 1.08 -8.58
CA LEU A 138 9.62 -0.26 -8.70
C LEU A 138 10.35 -1.13 -9.73
N ARG A 139 11.30 -0.56 -10.48
CA ARG A 139 12.07 -1.33 -11.45
C ARG A 139 13.07 -2.22 -10.74
N GLU A 140 12.91 -3.52 -10.94
CA GLU A 140 13.82 -4.54 -10.45
C GLU A 140 14.42 -5.25 -11.67
N TYR A 141 15.75 -5.16 -11.80
CA TYR A 141 16.49 -5.62 -12.99
C TYR A 141 15.94 -5.01 -14.31
N SER A 142 15.25 -5.83 -15.11
CA SER A 142 14.69 -5.52 -16.42
C SER A 142 13.16 -5.43 -16.44
N ALA A 143 12.49 -5.64 -15.31
CA ALA A 143 11.03 -5.64 -15.24
C ALA A 143 10.53 -4.69 -14.15
N ILE A 144 9.28 -4.25 -14.31
CA ILE A 144 8.55 -3.50 -13.30
C ILE A 144 7.37 -4.37 -12.88
N ILE A 145 7.29 -4.67 -11.59
CA ILE A 145 6.17 -5.41 -11.01
C ILE A 145 5.12 -4.41 -10.57
N CYS A 146 3.88 -4.61 -10.99
CA CYS A 146 2.77 -3.77 -10.53
C CYS A 146 2.51 -4.03 -9.04
N PRO A 147 2.51 -3.01 -8.16
CA PRO A 147 2.28 -3.20 -6.73
C PRO A 147 0.82 -3.55 -6.41
N PHE A 148 -0.12 -3.31 -7.34
CA PHE A 148 -1.54 -3.53 -7.11
C PHE A 148 -2.02 -4.92 -7.55
N CYS A 149 -1.42 -5.48 -8.59
CA CYS A 149 -1.88 -6.74 -9.19
C CYS A 149 -0.75 -7.71 -9.54
N GLN A 150 0.49 -7.41 -9.14
CA GLN A 150 1.70 -8.24 -9.31
C GLN A 150 2.03 -8.69 -10.75
N LYS A 151 1.42 -8.06 -11.76
CA LYS A 151 1.72 -8.34 -13.17
C LYS A 151 3.04 -7.69 -13.58
N TYR A 152 3.86 -8.45 -14.30
CA TYR A 152 5.15 -8.00 -14.84
C TYR A 152 4.95 -7.11 -16.07
N THR A 153 5.72 -6.03 -16.12
CA THR A 153 5.91 -5.21 -17.31
C THR A 153 7.40 -5.22 -17.66
N PHE A 154 7.79 -5.85 -18.76
CA PHE A 154 9.19 -5.96 -19.20
C PHE A 154 9.72 -4.70 -19.92
N GLU A 155 8.98 -3.59 -19.85
CA GLU A 155 9.34 -2.33 -20.49
C GLU A 155 10.15 -1.45 -19.55
N ASN A 156 11.01 -0.58 -20.07
CA ASN A 156 11.71 0.37 -19.21
C ASN A 156 10.74 1.42 -18.68
N ASN A 157 11.04 1.97 -17.51
CA ASN A 157 10.30 3.07 -16.87
C ASN A 157 10.02 4.28 -17.80
N LYS A 158 10.91 4.53 -18.78
CA LYS A 158 10.78 5.61 -19.77
C LYS A 158 9.75 5.30 -20.84
N ASP A 159 9.55 4.02 -21.12
CA ASP A 159 8.72 3.47 -22.19
C ASP A 159 7.27 3.28 -21.74
N LEU A 160 7.00 3.35 -20.42
CA LEU A 160 5.62 3.29 -19.93
C LEU A 160 4.81 4.45 -20.52
N PRO A 161 3.65 4.20 -21.13
CA PRO A 161 2.81 5.25 -21.67
C PRO A 161 2.36 6.22 -20.58
N LYS A 162 2.25 7.50 -20.94
CA LYS A 162 1.60 8.50 -20.08
C LYS A 162 0.11 8.20 -20.04
N ASN A 163 -0.51 8.35 -18.87
CA ASN A 163 -1.97 8.33 -18.78
C ASN A 163 -2.51 9.72 -19.18
N TYR A 164 -2.82 9.90 -20.47
CA TYR A 164 -3.27 11.18 -21.00
C TYR A 164 -4.64 11.60 -20.48
N SER A 165 -5.53 10.65 -20.16
CA SER A 165 -6.84 10.94 -19.57
C SER A 165 -6.68 11.64 -18.21
N MET A 166 -5.83 11.11 -17.33
CA MET A 166 -5.55 11.77 -16.05
C MET A 166 -4.78 13.08 -16.21
N ILE A 167 -3.89 13.19 -17.20
CA ILE A 167 -3.19 14.45 -17.49
C ILE A 167 -4.19 15.53 -17.92
N GLY A 168 -5.13 15.19 -18.82
CA GLY A 168 -6.18 16.12 -19.26
C GLY A 168 -7.02 16.61 -18.08
N LEU A 169 -7.42 15.71 -17.18
CA LEU A 169 -8.15 16.08 -15.97
C LEU A 169 -7.32 17.01 -15.06
N LEU A 170 -6.05 16.69 -14.83
CA LEU A 170 -5.15 17.54 -14.04
C LEU A 170 -4.97 18.94 -14.65
N ASP A 171 -4.93 19.04 -15.97
CA ASP A 171 -4.77 20.31 -16.66
C ASP A 171 -6.05 21.15 -16.61
N GLN A 172 -7.22 20.54 -16.83
CA GLN A 172 -8.52 21.21 -16.64
C GLN A 172 -8.66 21.74 -15.21
N MET A 173 -8.30 20.93 -14.21
CA MET A 173 -8.34 21.35 -12.80
C MET A 173 -7.41 22.53 -12.50
N LYS A 174 -6.23 22.61 -13.13
CA LYS A 174 -5.35 23.76 -12.97
C LYS A 174 -5.95 25.04 -13.53
N LEU A 175 -6.66 24.95 -14.66
CA LEU A 175 -7.34 26.10 -15.26
C LEU A 175 -8.48 26.59 -14.37
N LEU A 176 -9.30 25.69 -13.84
CA LEU A 176 -10.37 26.04 -12.91
C LEU A 176 -9.84 26.74 -11.65
N LYS A 177 -8.75 26.22 -11.06
CA LYS A 177 -8.13 26.84 -9.89
C LYS A 177 -7.56 28.24 -10.17
N ARG A 178 -6.94 28.43 -11.33
CA ARG A 178 -6.44 29.75 -11.73
C ARG A 178 -7.59 30.73 -11.91
N ASN A 179 -8.63 30.34 -12.63
CA ASN A 179 -9.79 31.20 -12.87
C ASN A 179 -10.51 31.56 -11.56
N LYS A 180 -10.64 30.63 -10.61
CA LYS A 180 -11.22 30.90 -9.28
C LYS A 180 -10.34 31.87 -8.46
N GLY A 181 -9.01 31.78 -8.60
CA GLY A 181 -8.07 32.73 -8.01
C GLY A 181 -8.21 34.14 -8.61
N ASP A 182 -8.24 34.24 -9.93
CA ASP A 182 -8.40 35.51 -10.65
C ASP A 182 -9.76 36.17 -10.31
N VAL A 183 -10.83 35.38 -10.16
CA VAL A 183 -12.16 35.87 -9.73
C VAL A 183 -12.11 36.42 -8.30
N SER A 184 -11.46 35.69 -7.37
CA SER A 184 -11.34 36.17 -5.98
C SER A 184 -10.49 37.43 -5.83
N GLU A 185 -9.46 37.62 -6.67
CA GLU A 185 -8.60 38.82 -6.67
C GLU A 185 -9.32 40.03 -7.30
N PHE A 186 -10.19 39.80 -8.28
CA PHE A 186 -11.05 40.84 -8.85
C PHE A 186 -12.16 41.30 -7.89
N GLU A 187 -12.73 40.39 -7.10
CA GLU A 187 -13.73 40.72 -6.07
C GLU A 187 -13.11 41.52 -4.91
N ILE A 188 -11.88 41.23 -4.51
CA ILE A 188 -11.17 41.97 -3.43
C ILE A 188 -10.78 43.39 -3.89
N SER A 189 -10.51 43.60 -5.17
CA SER A 189 -10.14 44.92 -5.73
C SER A 189 -11.33 45.79 -6.12
N SER A 190 -12.56 45.26 -6.02
CA SER A 190 -13.82 45.97 -6.29
C SER A 190 -14.50 46.52 -5.01
N LEU A 191 -13.92 46.26 -3.84
CA LEU A 191 -14.32 46.77 -2.52
C LEU A 191 -13.41 47.93 -2.09
#